data_AF-A0A836BA34-F1
#
_entry.id   AF-A0A836BA34-F1
#
_cell.length_a   1.000
_cell.length_b   1.000
_cell.length_c   1.000
_cell.angle_alpha   90.00
_cell.angle_beta   90.00
_cell.angle_gamma   90.00
#
_symmetry.space_group_name_H-M   'P 1'
#
loop_
_entity.id
_entity.type
_entity.pdbx_description
1 polymer ?
#
loop_
_entity_poly.entity_id
_entity_poly.type
_entity_poly.pdbx_seq_one_letter_code
_entity_poly.pdbx_strand_id
1 'polypeptide(L)'
;MEEVPQDPRLAIAHKVFLIRTKDIPDVKRDELKEDVLAAIYKDNLAPLYQYLCTELGWPLDSARLTLMQEVNAGKVAELELKRKDAEENLGETEVRDAMLAKADFLGSVCDREAASKAYDEVEKKTASGGNRVDLLFSQIRLAVLYSDWRAVKSLVARAQALCEEGGDWERKNKLKVYQGVLALYSRQFAAAADLLLDSTATFTASELFPYSRLIFYAIVAALPTLSRTELKKRVVDSPEVLSVIHSLPGVQALLEALYSCKYRQFYSSFLEVLAEMRRDMFLHHHIRHYSRELRAVFYTQFLESYKSVTLESMATAFDVSPAFLDGELVDFIVAGRLHAKIDKVAGVIETNRPDAKNALYAETLKKGDLLLNRVQKLARVIDME
;
A
#
# COMPACT_ATOMS: atom_id res chain seq x y z
N MET A 1 2.61 14.06 -21.57
CA MET A 1 1.56 13.07 -21.21
C MET A 1 0.61 13.84 -20.33
N GLU A 2 -0.64 14.05 -20.74
CA GLU A 2 -1.64 14.65 -19.86
C GLU A 2 -1.74 13.75 -18.63
N GLU A 3 -1.33 14.25 -17.46
CA GLU A 3 -1.49 13.51 -16.21
C GLU A 3 -3.00 13.39 -15.97
N VAL A 4 -3.56 12.20 -16.21
CA VAL A 4 -4.93 11.90 -15.78
C VAL A 4 -4.96 12.15 -14.28
N PRO A 5 -5.76 13.12 -13.80
CA PRO A 5 -5.76 13.51 -12.40
C PRO A 5 -6.15 12.32 -11.52
N GLN A 6 -5.53 12.25 -10.35
CA GLN A 6 -5.86 11.23 -9.34
C GLN A 6 -7.37 11.22 -9.08
N ASP A 7 -7.93 10.02 -8.87
CA ASP A 7 -9.35 9.89 -8.55
C ASP A 7 -9.67 10.75 -7.31
N PRO A 8 -10.59 11.73 -7.41
CA PRO A 8 -10.91 12.64 -6.32
C PRO A 8 -11.37 11.88 -5.06
N ARG A 9 -11.94 10.67 -5.24
CA ARG A 9 -12.34 9.80 -4.12
C ARG A 9 -11.14 9.39 -3.27
N LEU A 10 -10.03 9.01 -3.89
CA LEU A 10 -8.82 8.60 -3.17
C LEU A 10 -8.12 9.79 -2.51
N ALA A 11 -8.18 10.97 -3.12
CA ALA A 11 -7.72 12.20 -2.50
C ALA A 11 -8.53 12.53 -1.23
N ILE A 12 -9.87 12.37 -1.27
CA ILE A 12 -10.73 12.51 -0.10
C ILE A 12 -10.38 11.46 0.96
N ALA A 13 -10.20 10.19 0.57
CA ALA A 13 -9.82 9.10 1.48
C ALA A 13 -8.53 9.43 2.25
N HIS A 14 -7.52 9.96 1.55
CA HIS A 14 -6.27 10.39 2.18
C HIS A 14 -6.47 11.56 3.16
N LYS A 15 -7.30 12.56 2.82
CA LYS A 15 -7.63 13.66 3.75
C LYS A 15 -8.38 13.16 4.98
N VAL A 16 -9.34 12.26 4.81
CA VAL A 16 -10.07 11.60 5.92
C VAL A 16 -9.10 10.82 6.81
N PHE A 17 -8.16 10.09 6.22
CA PHE A 17 -7.11 9.38 6.96
C PHE A 17 -6.26 10.33 7.83
N LEU A 18 -5.85 11.48 7.29
CA LEU A 18 -5.11 12.50 8.05
C LEU A 18 -5.92 13.10 9.20
N ILE A 19 -7.24 13.28 9.02
CA ILE A 19 -8.14 13.76 10.07
C ILE A 19 -8.27 12.70 11.18
N ARG A 20 -8.40 11.43 10.81
CA ARG A 20 -8.53 10.30 11.74
C ARG A 20 -7.27 10.11 12.59
N THR A 21 -6.10 10.30 11.98
CA THR A 21 -4.81 10.00 12.61
C THR A 21 -4.38 11.14 13.53
N LYS A 22 -4.51 10.94 14.85
CA LYS A 22 -4.16 11.95 15.85
C LYS A 22 -2.64 12.13 16.06
N ASP A 23 -1.86 11.14 15.66
CA ASP A 23 -0.43 10.98 15.97
C ASP A 23 0.52 11.78 15.07
N ILE A 24 -0.02 12.57 14.13
CA ILE A 24 0.79 13.36 13.17
C ILE A 24 0.88 14.81 13.67
N PRO A 25 2.09 15.31 13.99
CA PRO A 25 2.29 16.73 14.28
C PRO A 25 2.10 17.58 13.01
N ASP A 26 1.63 18.81 13.19
CA ASP A 26 1.48 19.85 12.16
C ASP A 26 0.36 19.65 11.12
N VAL A 27 -0.62 18.78 11.40
CA VAL A 27 -1.79 18.63 10.52
C VAL A 27 -2.87 19.65 10.92
N LYS A 28 -3.14 20.60 10.01
CA LYS A 28 -4.26 21.54 10.13
C LYS A 28 -5.59 20.84 9.83
N ARG A 29 -6.15 20.18 10.84
CA ARG A 29 -7.36 19.34 10.70
C ARG A 29 -8.60 20.14 10.31
N ASP A 30 -8.68 21.41 10.72
CA ASP A 30 -9.83 22.27 10.43
C ASP A 30 -9.87 22.65 8.93
N GLU A 31 -8.73 23.05 8.36
CA GLU A 31 -8.61 23.32 6.91
C GLU A 31 -8.92 22.04 6.09
N LEU A 32 -8.41 20.88 6.52
CA LEU A 32 -8.70 19.60 5.85
C LEU A 32 -10.18 19.22 5.93
N LYS A 33 -10.85 19.54 7.03
CA LYS A 33 -12.28 19.30 7.21
C LYS A 33 -13.09 20.18 6.26
N GLU A 34 -12.77 21.47 6.17
CA GLU A 34 -13.43 22.39 5.24
C GLU A 34 -13.24 21.95 3.79
N ASP A 35 -12.04 21.54 3.41
CA ASP A 35 -11.72 20.98 2.10
C ASP A 35 -12.54 19.73 1.76
N VAL A 36 -12.65 18.80 2.70
CA VAL A 36 -13.42 17.55 2.51
C VAL A 36 -14.91 17.87 2.37
N LEU A 37 -15.45 18.77 3.20
CA LEU A 37 -16.84 19.20 3.11
C LEU A 37 -17.11 19.94 1.78
N ALA A 38 -16.20 20.81 1.34
CA ALA A 38 -16.31 21.50 0.05
C ALA A 38 -16.33 20.52 -1.14
N ALA A 39 -15.48 19.48 -1.11
CA ALA A 39 -15.48 18.43 -2.13
C ALA A 39 -16.79 17.60 -2.10
N ILE A 40 -17.26 17.24 -0.91
CA ILE A 40 -18.54 16.52 -0.72
C ILE A 40 -19.71 17.32 -1.28
N TYR A 41 -19.76 18.63 -1.02
CA TYR A 41 -20.84 19.49 -1.49
C TYR A 41 -20.76 19.76 -2.99
N LYS A 42 -19.57 19.84 -3.57
CA LYS A 42 -19.39 20.00 -5.01
C LYS A 42 -19.91 18.79 -5.79
N ASP A 43 -19.59 17.59 -5.32
CA ASP A 43 -19.90 16.34 -6.03
C ASP A 43 -21.17 15.64 -5.50
N ASN A 44 -21.87 16.25 -4.53
CA ASN A 44 -23.10 15.75 -3.88
C ASN A 44 -22.96 14.33 -3.30
N LEU A 45 -21.88 14.09 -2.54
CA LEU A 45 -21.52 12.77 -1.98
C LEU A 45 -22.33 12.43 -0.71
N ALA A 46 -23.65 12.30 -0.84
CA ALA A 46 -24.55 12.11 0.30
C ALA A 46 -24.25 10.85 1.17
N PRO A 47 -24.02 9.65 0.58
CA PRO A 47 -23.67 8.46 1.37
C PRO A 47 -22.35 8.59 2.12
N LEU A 48 -21.34 9.18 1.47
CA LEU A 48 -20.03 9.42 2.10
C LEU A 48 -20.15 10.43 3.23
N TYR A 49 -20.97 11.48 3.08
CA TYR A 49 -21.21 12.47 4.13
C TYR A 49 -21.85 11.83 5.38
N GLN A 50 -22.86 10.96 5.20
CA GLN A 50 -23.46 10.21 6.31
C GLN A 50 -22.43 9.33 7.02
N TYR A 51 -21.64 8.58 6.25
CA TYR A 51 -20.59 7.72 6.78
C TYR A 51 -19.56 8.52 7.58
N LEU A 52 -19.04 9.63 7.02
CA LEU A 52 -18.05 10.47 7.69
C LEU A 52 -18.62 11.17 8.93
N CYS A 53 -19.88 11.61 8.90
CA CYS A 53 -20.52 12.20 10.09
C CYS A 53 -20.65 11.20 11.23
N THR A 54 -20.99 9.94 10.92
CA THR A 54 -21.08 8.87 11.93
C THR A 54 -19.70 8.46 12.46
N GLU A 55 -18.69 8.29 11.60
CA GLU A 55 -17.35 7.88 12.03
C GLU A 55 -16.58 8.98 12.76
N LEU A 56 -16.64 10.23 12.29
CA LEU A 56 -15.87 11.35 12.84
C LEU A 56 -16.65 12.16 13.88
N GLY A 57 -17.93 11.83 14.12
CA GLY A 57 -18.79 12.52 15.06
C GLY A 57 -19.09 13.97 14.66
N TRP A 58 -19.19 14.26 13.36
CA TRP A 58 -19.48 15.61 12.88
C TRP A 58 -20.97 15.93 12.95
N PRO A 59 -21.35 17.21 13.16
CA PRO A 59 -22.74 17.62 13.13
C PRO A 59 -23.32 17.39 11.73
N LEU A 60 -24.49 16.76 11.68
CA LEU A 60 -25.15 16.36 10.45
C LEU A 60 -26.16 17.42 10.04
N ASP A 61 -25.90 18.10 8.93
CA ASP A 61 -26.81 19.10 8.36
C ASP A 61 -27.91 18.40 7.55
N SER A 62 -29.03 18.11 8.21
CA SER A 62 -30.16 17.37 7.62
C SER A 62 -30.72 18.02 6.36
N ALA A 63 -30.83 19.36 6.33
CA ALA A 63 -31.36 20.09 5.17
C ALA A 63 -30.44 20.02 3.93
N ARG A 64 -29.12 19.99 4.13
CA ARG A 64 -28.17 19.83 3.01
C ARG A 64 -28.12 18.39 2.52
N LEU A 65 -28.29 17.44 3.43
CA LEU A 65 -28.37 16.03 3.10
C LEU A 65 -29.56 15.73 2.20
N THR A 66 -30.76 16.23 2.54
CA THR A 66 -31.96 16.03 1.72
C THR A 66 -31.80 16.62 0.33
N LEU A 67 -31.23 17.84 0.21
CA LEU A 67 -30.94 18.46 -1.09
C LEU A 67 -29.98 17.60 -1.93
N MET A 68 -28.91 17.08 -1.34
CA MET A 68 -27.99 16.18 -2.06
C MET A 68 -28.66 14.88 -2.49
N GLN A 69 -29.52 14.30 -1.62
CA GLN A 69 -30.27 13.09 -1.95
C GLN A 69 -31.28 13.32 -3.08
N GLU A 70 -31.95 14.47 -3.11
CA GLU A 70 -32.88 14.84 -4.18
C GLU A 70 -32.17 14.99 -5.53
N VAL A 71 -31.02 15.68 -5.57
CA VAL A 71 -30.21 15.80 -6.79
C VAL A 71 -29.71 14.43 -7.27
N ASN A 72 -29.29 13.57 -6.34
CA ASN A 72 -28.84 12.22 -6.67
C ASN A 72 -29.99 11.35 -7.18
N ALA A 73 -31.16 11.39 -6.53
CA ALA A 73 -32.34 10.67 -6.96
C ALA A 73 -32.81 11.11 -8.36
N GLY A 74 -32.78 12.41 -8.65
CA GLY A 74 -33.08 12.95 -9.99
C GLY A 74 -32.15 12.40 -11.06
N LYS A 75 -30.84 12.43 -10.82
CA LYS A 75 -29.85 11.88 -11.77
C LYS A 75 -29.96 10.36 -11.93
N VAL A 76 -30.23 9.62 -10.84
CA VAL A 76 -30.49 8.17 -10.94
C VAL A 76 -31.74 7.90 -11.79
N ALA A 77 -32.81 8.68 -11.61
CA ALA A 77 -34.04 8.54 -12.39
C ALA A 77 -33.82 8.84 -13.89
N GLU A 78 -33.05 9.89 -14.22
CA GLU A 78 -32.65 10.18 -15.60
C GLU A 78 -31.85 9.04 -16.24
N LEU A 79 -30.92 8.45 -15.50
CA LEU A 79 -30.11 7.32 -15.98
C LEU A 79 -30.94 6.03 -16.09
N GLU A 80 -31.95 5.83 -15.23
CA GLU A 80 -32.90 4.73 -15.37
C GLU A 80 -33.82 4.89 -16.58
N LEU A 81 -34.26 6.12 -16.88
CA LEU A 81 -35.02 6.41 -18.09
C LEU A 81 -34.18 6.11 -19.33
N LYS A 82 -32.93 6.59 -19.39
CA LYS A 82 -32.00 6.26 -20.48
C LYS A 82 -31.76 4.76 -20.62
N ARG A 83 -31.70 4.03 -19.50
CA ARG A 83 -31.60 2.57 -19.52
C ARG A 83 -32.85 1.93 -20.12
N LYS A 84 -34.05 2.36 -19.74
CA LYS A 84 -35.32 1.83 -20.31
C LYS A 84 -35.45 2.16 -21.78
N ASP A 85 -35.15 3.40 -22.16
CA ASP A 85 -35.16 3.82 -23.57
C ASP A 85 -34.18 3.00 -24.40
N ALA A 86 -33.01 2.66 -23.84
CA ALA A 86 -32.05 1.79 -24.50
C ALA A 86 -32.50 0.32 -24.55
N GLU A 87 -33.18 -0.18 -23.51
CA GLU A 87 -33.74 -1.54 -23.51
C GLU A 87 -34.88 -1.69 -24.54
N GLU A 88 -35.67 -0.63 -24.77
CA GLU A 88 -36.80 -0.65 -25.70
C GLU A 88 -36.40 -0.35 -27.16
N ASN A 89 -35.43 0.55 -27.38
CA ASN A 89 -35.14 1.08 -28.72
C ASN A 89 -33.76 0.74 -29.29
N LEU A 90 -32.84 0.22 -28.48
CA LEU A 90 -31.40 0.13 -28.80
C LEU A 90 -30.85 -1.30 -28.61
N GLY A 91 -29.58 -1.50 -28.99
CA GLY A 91 -28.90 -2.79 -28.92
C GLY A 91 -28.32 -3.12 -27.54
N GLU A 92 -27.88 -4.38 -27.36
CA GLU A 92 -27.29 -4.86 -26.10
C GLU A 92 -26.06 -4.03 -25.63
N THR A 93 -25.31 -3.45 -26.58
CA THR A 93 -24.16 -2.57 -26.30
C THR A 93 -24.58 -1.25 -25.65
N GLU A 94 -25.65 -0.63 -26.15
CA GLU A 94 -26.14 0.66 -25.65
C GLU A 94 -26.84 0.50 -24.30
N VAL A 95 -27.55 -0.63 -24.11
CA VAL A 95 -28.07 -1.03 -22.79
C VAL A 95 -26.93 -1.18 -21.78
N ARG A 96 -25.83 -1.83 -22.17
CA ARG A 96 -24.66 -2.02 -21.31
C ARG A 96 -23.98 -0.70 -20.97
N ASP A 97 -23.84 0.22 -21.92
CA ASP A 97 -23.24 1.54 -21.69
C ASP A 97 -24.13 2.42 -20.79
N ALA A 98 -25.46 2.33 -20.93
CA ALA A 98 -26.40 2.98 -20.01
C ALA A 98 -26.30 2.41 -18.58
N MET A 99 -26.15 1.08 -18.44
CA MET A 99 -25.93 0.46 -17.14
C MET A 99 -24.58 0.82 -16.53
N LEU A 100 -23.53 0.93 -17.35
CA LEU A 100 -22.21 1.38 -16.92
C LEU A 100 -22.24 2.82 -16.44
N ALA A 101 -22.90 3.74 -17.18
CA ALA A 101 -23.07 5.13 -16.76
C ALA A 101 -23.81 5.25 -15.43
N LYS A 102 -24.83 4.39 -15.20
CA LYS A 102 -25.50 4.30 -13.90
C LYS A 102 -24.56 3.79 -12.80
N ALA A 103 -23.80 2.73 -13.05
CA ALA A 103 -22.86 2.18 -12.09
C ALA A 103 -21.76 3.19 -11.72
N ASP A 104 -21.22 3.90 -12.70
CA ASP A 104 -20.20 4.94 -12.49
C ASP A 104 -20.76 6.15 -11.75
N PHE A 105 -22.02 6.52 -12.00
CA PHE A 105 -22.70 7.55 -11.22
C PHE A 105 -22.89 7.12 -9.77
N LEU A 106 -23.39 5.91 -9.51
CA LEU A 106 -23.52 5.37 -8.15
C LEU A 106 -22.15 5.26 -7.45
N GLY A 107 -21.11 4.89 -8.19
CA GLY A 107 -19.74 4.95 -7.74
C GLY A 107 -19.31 6.38 -7.42
N SER A 108 -19.67 7.37 -8.23
CA SER A 108 -19.32 8.77 -7.99
C SER A 108 -19.96 9.31 -6.73
N VAL A 109 -21.22 8.95 -6.49
CA VAL A 109 -21.95 9.26 -5.26
C VAL A 109 -21.40 8.49 -4.05
N CYS A 110 -20.53 7.50 -4.28
CA CYS A 110 -19.88 6.66 -3.28
C CYS A 110 -20.87 5.78 -2.51
N ASP A 111 -21.98 5.34 -3.12
CA ASP A 111 -22.87 4.36 -2.49
C ASP A 111 -22.29 2.95 -2.58
N ARG A 112 -21.78 2.42 -1.47
CA ARG A 112 -21.05 1.14 -1.42
C ARG A 112 -21.89 -0.04 -1.93
N GLU A 113 -23.12 -0.17 -1.45
CA GLU A 113 -23.92 -1.38 -1.67
C GLU A 113 -24.64 -1.32 -3.01
N ALA A 114 -25.19 -0.15 -3.37
CA ALA A 114 -25.82 0.04 -4.66
C ALA A 114 -24.80 -0.03 -5.80
N ALA A 115 -23.61 0.56 -5.63
CA ALA A 115 -22.57 0.51 -6.66
C ALA A 115 -22.04 -0.91 -6.85
N SER A 116 -21.76 -1.67 -5.78
CA SER A 116 -21.26 -3.05 -5.93
C SER A 116 -22.24 -3.91 -6.73
N LYS A 117 -23.54 -3.84 -6.42
CA LYS A 117 -24.59 -4.59 -7.15
C LYS A 117 -24.69 -4.14 -8.61
N ALA A 118 -24.69 -2.84 -8.87
CA ALA A 118 -24.74 -2.30 -10.22
C ALA A 118 -23.51 -2.73 -11.06
N TYR A 119 -22.32 -2.69 -10.48
CA TYR A 119 -21.10 -3.14 -11.15
C TYR A 119 -21.11 -4.65 -11.43
N ASP A 120 -21.60 -5.48 -10.49
CA ASP A 120 -21.71 -6.93 -10.72
C ASP A 120 -22.75 -7.28 -11.80
N GLU A 121 -23.83 -6.49 -11.93
CA GLU A 121 -24.81 -6.62 -13.02
C GLU A 121 -24.21 -6.25 -14.39
N VAL A 122 -23.42 -5.17 -14.44
CA VAL A 122 -22.71 -4.74 -15.66
C VAL A 122 -21.64 -5.77 -16.05
N GLU A 123 -20.90 -6.32 -15.08
CA GLU A 123 -19.85 -7.32 -15.32
C GLU A 123 -20.42 -8.55 -16.05
N LYS A 124 -21.58 -9.05 -15.62
CA LYS A 124 -22.27 -10.20 -16.23
C LYS A 124 -22.66 -9.96 -17.70
N LYS A 125 -23.06 -8.73 -18.04
CA LYS A 125 -23.47 -8.34 -19.40
C LYS A 125 -22.30 -7.94 -20.29
N THR A 126 -21.14 -7.66 -19.71
CA THR A 126 -19.98 -7.21 -20.47
C THR A 126 -19.27 -8.42 -21.10
N ALA A 127 -19.16 -8.47 -22.43
CA ALA A 127 -18.48 -9.57 -23.11
C ALA A 127 -16.95 -9.43 -23.12
N SER A 128 -16.43 -8.20 -23.20
CA SER A 128 -14.98 -7.92 -23.26
C SER A 128 -14.30 -8.08 -21.90
N GLY A 129 -13.30 -8.97 -21.82
CA GLY A 129 -12.50 -9.19 -20.60
C GLY A 129 -11.81 -7.93 -20.09
N GLY A 130 -11.25 -7.10 -20.98
CA GLY A 130 -10.60 -5.84 -20.59
C GLY A 130 -11.56 -4.88 -19.89
N ASN A 131 -12.77 -4.72 -20.43
CA ASN A 131 -13.80 -3.87 -19.83
C ASN A 131 -14.28 -4.41 -18.47
N ARG A 132 -14.31 -5.75 -18.27
CA ARG A 132 -14.61 -6.34 -16.95
C ARG A 132 -13.56 -5.97 -15.92
N VAL A 133 -12.27 -6.00 -16.30
CA VAL A 133 -11.16 -5.64 -15.41
C VAL A 133 -11.25 -4.17 -14.98
N ASP A 134 -11.63 -3.25 -15.88
CA ASP A 134 -11.78 -1.82 -15.53
C ASP A 134 -12.92 -1.56 -14.53
N LEU A 135 -14.01 -2.33 -14.62
CA LEU A 135 -15.10 -2.29 -13.64
C LEU A 135 -14.60 -2.76 -12.26
N LEU A 136 -13.81 -3.83 -12.22
CA LEU A 136 -13.20 -4.31 -10.98
C LEU A 136 -12.23 -3.29 -10.39
N PHE A 137 -11.43 -2.59 -11.21
CA PHE A 137 -10.58 -1.50 -10.71
C PHE A 137 -11.40 -0.35 -10.08
N SER A 138 -12.55 -0.04 -10.66
CA SER A 138 -13.47 0.97 -10.10
C SER A 138 -14.10 0.51 -8.78
N GLN A 139 -14.48 -0.77 -8.68
CA GLN A 139 -14.92 -1.37 -7.40
C GLN A 139 -13.79 -1.36 -6.35
N ILE A 140 -12.54 -1.65 -6.73
CA ILE A 140 -11.38 -1.64 -5.82
C ILE A 140 -11.17 -0.23 -5.26
N ARG A 141 -11.22 0.81 -6.09
CA ARG A 141 -11.07 2.21 -5.63
C ARG A 141 -12.15 2.60 -4.62
N LEU A 142 -13.40 2.17 -4.84
CA LEU A 142 -14.48 2.36 -3.88
C LEU A 142 -14.24 1.60 -2.56
N ALA A 143 -13.75 0.36 -2.63
CA ALA A 143 -13.43 -0.41 -1.44
C ALA A 143 -12.27 0.23 -0.63
N VAL A 144 -11.27 0.80 -1.31
CA VAL A 144 -10.16 1.54 -0.67
C VAL A 144 -10.66 2.80 0.03
N LEU A 145 -11.59 3.56 -0.57
CA LEU A 145 -12.20 4.75 0.06
C LEU A 145 -12.82 4.42 1.43
N TYR A 146 -13.53 3.29 1.54
CA TYR A 146 -14.14 2.82 2.78
C TYR A 146 -13.19 2.00 3.67
N SER A 147 -11.90 1.91 3.32
CA SER A 147 -10.90 1.10 4.03
C SER A 147 -11.28 -0.39 4.20
N ASP A 148 -12.08 -0.96 3.29
CA ASP A 148 -12.43 -2.38 3.31
C ASP A 148 -11.41 -3.23 2.54
N TRP A 149 -10.31 -3.54 3.23
CA TRP A 149 -9.20 -4.32 2.67
C TRP A 149 -9.54 -5.79 2.42
N ARG A 150 -10.62 -6.33 3.03
CA ARG A 150 -11.07 -7.69 2.75
C ARG A 150 -11.71 -7.77 1.38
N ALA A 151 -12.59 -6.80 1.07
CA ALA A 151 -13.16 -6.66 -0.26
C ALA A 151 -12.06 -6.38 -1.30
N VAL A 152 -11.10 -5.49 -1.03
CA VAL A 152 -9.98 -5.24 -1.97
C VAL A 152 -9.24 -6.54 -2.31
N LYS A 153 -8.95 -7.39 -1.32
CA LYS A 153 -8.25 -8.66 -1.55
C LYS A 153 -9.05 -9.61 -2.46
N SER A 154 -10.36 -9.75 -2.25
CA SER A 154 -11.18 -10.62 -3.10
C SER A 154 -11.32 -10.07 -4.51
N LEU A 155 -11.49 -8.75 -4.66
CA LEU A 155 -11.58 -8.08 -5.95
C LEU A 155 -10.28 -8.17 -6.77
N VAL A 156 -9.12 -7.98 -6.14
CA VAL A 156 -7.82 -8.13 -6.81
C VAL A 156 -7.60 -9.57 -7.28
N ALA A 157 -8.04 -10.57 -6.50
CA ALA A 157 -7.97 -11.97 -6.91
C ALA A 157 -8.88 -12.27 -8.12
N ARG A 158 -10.10 -11.69 -8.15
CA ARG A 158 -10.99 -11.77 -9.32
C ARG A 158 -10.36 -11.11 -10.55
N ALA A 159 -9.77 -9.93 -10.39
CA ALA A 159 -9.11 -9.21 -11.48
C ALA A 159 -7.90 -9.98 -12.03
N GLN A 160 -7.16 -10.67 -11.16
CA GLN A 160 -6.07 -11.54 -11.58
C GLN A 160 -6.55 -12.70 -12.46
N ALA A 161 -7.61 -13.41 -12.05
CA ALA A 161 -8.18 -14.50 -12.84
C ALA A 161 -8.61 -14.04 -14.25
N LEU A 162 -9.29 -12.89 -14.34
CA LEU A 162 -9.70 -12.32 -15.63
C LEU A 162 -8.53 -11.85 -16.49
N CYS A 163 -7.45 -11.33 -15.89
CA CYS A 163 -6.25 -10.96 -16.62
C CYS A 163 -5.48 -12.18 -17.17
N GLU A 164 -5.54 -13.33 -16.50
CA GLU A 164 -4.97 -14.61 -16.95
C GLU A 164 -5.75 -15.20 -18.14
N GLU A 165 -7.08 -15.04 -18.16
CA GLU A 165 -7.95 -15.51 -19.25
C GLU A 165 -7.74 -14.78 -20.58
N GLY A 166 -7.29 -13.52 -20.56
CA GLY A 166 -7.07 -12.77 -21.80
C GLY A 166 -6.98 -11.25 -21.64
N GLY A 167 -6.27 -10.75 -20.62
CA GLY A 167 -6.15 -9.31 -20.38
C GLY A 167 -5.11 -8.62 -21.26
N ASP A 168 -5.46 -7.40 -21.72
CA ASP A 168 -4.54 -6.48 -22.39
C ASP A 168 -3.31 -6.18 -21.52
N TRP A 169 -2.17 -5.97 -22.16
CA TRP A 169 -0.90 -5.70 -21.49
C TRP A 169 -0.97 -4.47 -20.57
N GLU A 170 -1.68 -3.41 -20.97
CA GLU A 170 -1.85 -2.20 -20.15
C GLU A 170 -2.62 -2.48 -18.84
N ARG A 171 -3.71 -3.26 -18.92
CA ARG A 171 -4.51 -3.64 -17.75
C ARG A 171 -3.75 -4.58 -16.83
N LYS A 172 -2.89 -5.43 -17.38
CA LYS A 172 -1.95 -6.25 -16.58
C LYS A 172 -0.97 -5.39 -15.80
N ASN A 173 -0.44 -4.31 -16.38
CA ASN A 173 0.42 -3.38 -15.66
C ASN A 173 -0.33 -2.63 -14.56
N LYS A 174 -1.55 -2.14 -14.84
CA LYS A 174 -2.42 -1.57 -13.79
C LYS A 174 -2.64 -2.56 -12.65
N LEU A 175 -2.97 -3.81 -12.97
CA LEU A 175 -3.18 -4.87 -11.98
C LEU A 175 -1.94 -5.08 -11.09
N LYS A 176 -0.73 -5.08 -11.66
CA LYS A 176 0.52 -5.18 -10.88
C LYS A 176 0.64 -4.06 -9.85
N VAL A 177 0.27 -2.83 -10.20
CA VAL A 177 0.26 -1.70 -9.24
C VAL A 177 -0.75 -1.95 -8.12
N TYR A 178 -1.99 -2.35 -8.43
CA TYR A 178 -3.00 -2.68 -7.42
C TYR A 178 -2.56 -3.83 -6.50
N GLN A 179 -1.95 -4.88 -7.06
CA GLN A 179 -1.37 -5.99 -6.30
C GLN A 179 -0.20 -5.53 -5.43
N GLY A 180 0.67 -4.66 -5.95
CA GLY A 180 1.78 -4.08 -5.21
C GLY A 180 1.33 -3.26 -4.00
N VAL A 181 0.27 -2.45 -4.16
CA VAL A 181 -0.35 -1.70 -3.05
C VAL A 181 -0.97 -2.63 -2.01
N LEU A 182 -1.66 -3.69 -2.45
CA LEU A 182 -2.21 -4.69 -1.53
C LEU A 182 -1.10 -5.47 -0.80
N ALA A 183 0.00 -5.79 -1.48
CA ALA A 183 1.18 -6.41 -0.89
C ALA A 183 1.83 -5.49 0.15
N LEU A 184 1.89 -4.18 -0.13
CA LEU A 184 2.37 -3.16 0.79
C LEU A 184 1.51 -3.10 2.07
N TYR A 185 0.18 -3.11 1.90
CA TYR A 185 -0.78 -3.12 3.01
C TYR A 185 -0.82 -4.45 3.79
N SER A 186 -0.39 -5.57 3.18
CA SER A 186 -0.33 -6.87 3.85
C SER A 186 1.05 -7.23 4.42
N ARG A 187 1.97 -6.25 4.49
CA ARG A 187 3.37 -6.38 4.94
C ARG A 187 4.25 -7.30 4.09
N GLN A 188 3.81 -7.63 2.88
CA GLN A 188 4.58 -8.42 1.93
C GLN A 188 5.50 -7.51 1.10
N PHE A 189 6.48 -6.89 1.76
CA PHE A 189 7.36 -5.90 1.12
C PHE A 189 8.17 -6.48 -0.05
N ALA A 190 8.58 -7.75 0.01
CA ALA A 190 9.36 -8.37 -1.06
C ALA A 190 8.54 -8.46 -2.36
N ALA A 191 7.31 -9.00 -2.27
CA ALA A 191 6.40 -9.05 -3.41
C ALA A 191 6.00 -7.64 -3.89
N ALA A 192 5.80 -6.69 -2.96
CA ALA A 192 5.51 -5.31 -3.30
C ALA A 192 6.67 -4.65 -4.06
N ALA A 193 7.92 -4.86 -3.63
CA ALA A 193 9.10 -4.32 -4.29
C ALA A 193 9.21 -4.84 -5.72
N ASP A 194 9.04 -6.14 -5.93
CA ASP A 194 9.11 -6.75 -7.26
C ASP A 194 8.03 -6.19 -8.20
N LEU A 195 6.78 -6.18 -7.75
CA LEU A 195 5.64 -5.73 -8.56
C LEU A 195 5.71 -4.24 -8.87
N LEU A 196 6.08 -3.40 -7.89
CA LEU A 196 6.11 -1.96 -8.05
C LEU A 196 7.31 -1.51 -8.89
N LEU A 197 8.50 -2.10 -8.69
CA LEU A 197 9.68 -1.79 -9.51
C LEU A 197 9.49 -2.22 -10.96
N ASP A 198 8.81 -3.33 -11.22
CA ASP A 198 8.50 -3.74 -12.61
C ASP A 198 7.47 -2.81 -13.28
N SER A 199 6.71 -2.05 -12.48
CA SER A 199 5.66 -1.14 -12.96
C SER A 199 6.14 0.31 -13.09
N THR A 200 7.40 0.64 -12.77
CA THR A 200 7.92 2.01 -12.87
C THR A 200 8.03 2.48 -14.32
N ALA A 201 8.36 1.56 -15.25
CA ALA A 201 8.60 1.87 -16.65
C ALA A 201 7.33 2.10 -17.46
N THR A 202 6.24 1.48 -17.02
CA THR A 202 5.01 1.35 -17.79
C THR A 202 3.80 1.74 -16.95
N PHE A 203 3.99 2.77 -16.12
CA PHE A 203 2.98 3.24 -15.19
C PHE A 203 1.80 3.89 -15.92
N THR A 204 0.63 3.30 -15.75
CA THR A 204 -0.65 3.82 -16.28
C THR A 204 -1.73 3.97 -15.21
N ALA A 205 -1.41 3.69 -13.94
CA ALA A 205 -2.36 3.72 -12.83
C ALA A 205 -2.38 5.08 -12.09
N SER A 206 -2.38 6.18 -12.85
CA SER A 206 -2.46 7.56 -12.32
C SER A 206 -3.74 7.83 -11.52
N GLU A 207 -4.78 7.03 -11.74
CA GLU A 207 -6.03 7.05 -10.98
C GLU A 207 -5.81 6.79 -9.47
N LEU A 208 -4.84 5.95 -9.10
CA LEU A 208 -4.54 5.60 -7.70
C LEU A 208 -3.76 6.69 -6.97
N PHE A 209 -2.64 7.10 -7.56
CA PHE A 209 -1.71 8.10 -7.02
C PHE A 209 -0.78 8.61 -8.13
N PRO A 210 -0.15 9.79 -7.95
CA PRO A 210 0.81 10.32 -8.93
C PRO A 210 2.06 9.45 -9.02
N TYR A 211 2.77 9.55 -10.15
CA TYR A 211 3.98 8.75 -10.43
C TYR A 211 5.07 8.87 -9.35
N SER A 212 5.22 10.06 -8.75
CA SER A 212 6.15 10.28 -7.63
C SER A 212 5.87 9.39 -6.42
N ARG A 213 4.60 9.13 -6.11
CA ARG A 213 4.20 8.22 -5.03
C ARG A 213 4.46 6.76 -5.38
N LEU A 214 4.34 6.37 -6.66
CA LEU A 214 4.73 5.02 -7.08
C LEU A 214 6.21 4.76 -6.77
N ILE A 215 7.08 5.68 -7.19
CA ILE A 215 8.53 5.57 -6.98
C ILE A 215 8.84 5.54 -5.48
N PHE A 216 8.18 6.39 -4.68
CA PHE A 216 8.31 6.34 -3.23
C PHE A 216 7.97 4.96 -2.66
N TYR A 217 6.82 4.37 -3.01
CA TYR A 217 6.44 3.04 -2.53
C TYR A 217 7.38 1.94 -3.00
N ALA A 218 7.84 2.01 -4.26
CA ALA A 218 8.78 1.05 -4.81
C ALA A 218 10.12 1.07 -4.04
N ILE A 219 10.68 2.26 -3.78
CA ILE A 219 11.93 2.41 -3.01
C ILE A 219 11.74 1.96 -1.57
N VAL A 220 10.66 2.40 -0.91
CA VAL A 220 10.36 2.02 0.47
C VAL A 220 10.23 0.51 0.60
N ALA A 221 9.53 -0.17 -0.31
CA ALA A 221 9.42 -1.63 -0.30
C ALA A 221 10.74 -2.34 -0.61
N ALA A 222 11.56 -1.76 -1.50
CA ALA A 222 12.83 -2.32 -1.94
C ALA A 222 13.95 -2.26 -0.88
N LEU A 223 14.02 -1.16 -0.12
CA LEU A 223 15.09 -0.91 0.86
C LEU A 223 15.30 -2.06 1.88
N PRO A 224 14.27 -2.61 2.53
CA PRO A 224 14.45 -3.70 3.49
C PRO A 224 14.52 -5.09 2.85
N THR A 225 14.27 -5.24 1.55
CA THR A 225 14.06 -6.55 0.90
C THR A 225 15.15 -6.94 -0.09
N LEU A 226 15.62 -5.99 -0.90
CA LEU A 226 16.60 -6.25 -1.93
C LEU A 226 18.02 -6.27 -1.36
N SER A 227 18.85 -7.16 -1.91
CA SER A 227 20.29 -7.14 -1.63
C SER A 227 20.94 -5.87 -2.21
N ARG A 228 22.09 -5.45 -1.67
CA ARG A 228 22.81 -4.26 -2.14
C ARG A 228 23.13 -4.30 -3.65
N THR A 229 23.42 -5.48 -4.18
CA THR A 229 23.65 -5.72 -5.62
C THR A 229 22.41 -5.51 -6.47
N GLU A 230 21.26 -5.99 -6.03
CA GLU A 230 19.99 -5.83 -6.74
C GLU A 230 19.47 -4.41 -6.62
N LEU A 231 19.60 -3.80 -5.44
CA LEU A 231 19.21 -2.42 -5.17
C LEU A 231 19.97 -1.44 -6.07
N LYS A 232 21.26 -1.69 -6.32
CA LYS A 232 22.03 -0.89 -7.28
C LYS A 232 21.41 -0.97 -8.68
N LYS A 233 21.22 -2.18 -9.19
CA LYS A 233 20.75 -2.43 -10.57
C LYS A 233 19.32 -1.95 -10.82
N ARG A 234 18.41 -2.19 -9.87
CA ARG A 234 16.97 -1.94 -10.05
C ARG A 234 16.53 -0.56 -9.57
N VAL A 235 17.26 0.05 -8.63
CA VAL A 235 16.84 1.32 -8.00
C VAL A 235 17.83 2.45 -8.24
N VAL A 236 19.11 2.27 -7.87
CA VAL A 236 20.12 3.34 -7.94
C VAL A 236 20.41 3.73 -9.39
N ASP A 237 20.60 2.75 -10.26
CA ASP A 237 20.96 2.96 -11.67
C ASP A 237 19.72 3.13 -12.57
N SER A 238 18.50 3.07 -12.01
CA SER A 238 17.26 3.17 -12.78
C SER A 238 16.97 4.63 -13.18
N PRO A 239 16.84 4.93 -14.49
CA PRO A 239 16.64 6.31 -14.96
C PRO A 239 15.31 6.90 -14.50
N GLU A 240 14.29 6.06 -14.40
CA GLU A 240 12.95 6.41 -13.91
C GLU A 240 12.99 6.92 -12.48
N VAL A 241 13.71 6.20 -11.61
CA VAL A 241 13.90 6.60 -10.21
C VAL A 241 14.68 7.91 -10.14
N LEU A 242 15.80 8.02 -10.86
CA LEU A 242 16.65 9.22 -10.86
C LEU A 242 15.92 10.48 -11.31
N SER A 243 14.95 10.35 -12.22
CA SER A 243 14.16 11.49 -12.71
C SER A 243 13.28 12.13 -11.63
N VAL A 244 12.83 11.36 -10.64
CA VAL A 244 11.85 11.82 -9.63
C VAL A 244 12.42 11.90 -8.23
N ILE A 245 13.57 11.26 -7.95
CA ILE A 245 14.12 11.14 -6.59
C ILE A 245 14.33 12.49 -5.88
N HIS A 246 14.65 13.54 -6.64
CA HIS A 246 14.84 14.91 -6.12
C HIS A 246 13.56 15.53 -5.53
N SER A 247 12.39 15.05 -5.94
CA SER A 247 11.10 15.51 -5.41
C SER A 247 10.71 14.84 -4.09
N LEU A 248 11.40 13.75 -3.71
CA LEU A 248 11.09 12.95 -2.53
C LEU A 248 12.08 13.28 -1.40
N PRO A 249 11.63 13.86 -0.27
CA PRO A 249 12.51 14.24 0.82
C PRO A 249 13.09 13.00 1.52
N GLY A 250 14.37 13.04 1.87
CA GLY A 250 15.06 11.99 2.62
C GLY A 250 15.36 10.69 1.87
N VAL A 251 14.60 10.34 0.83
CA VAL A 251 14.72 9.05 0.12
C VAL A 251 16.07 8.91 -0.58
N GLN A 252 16.52 9.94 -1.29
CA GLN A 252 17.83 9.92 -1.96
C GLN A 252 18.97 9.72 -0.95
N ALA A 253 18.97 10.51 0.12
CA ALA A 253 19.99 10.43 1.16
C ALA A 253 19.99 9.06 1.85
N LEU A 254 18.82 8.45 2.06
CA LEU A 254 18.70 7.12 2.65
C LEU A 254 19.25 6.02 1.72
N LEU A 255 18.94 6.09 0.43
CA LEU A 255 19.43 5.18 -0.59
C LEU A 255 20.97 5.26 -0.72
N GLU A 256 21.49 6.49 -0.76
CA GLU A 256 22.93 6.75 -0.78
C GLU A 256 23.60 6.29 0.52
N ALA A 257 22.98 6.48 1.69
CA ALA A 257 23.51 6.05 2.97
C ALA A 257 23.68 4.53 3.02
N LEU A 258 22.70 3.77 2.52
CA LEU A 258 22.77 2.31 2.41
C LEU A 258 23.83 1.87 1.40
N TYR A 259 23.82 2.43 0.19
CA TYR A 259 24.69 1.97 -0.89
C TYR A 259 26.16 2.38 -0.70
N SER A 260 26.42 3.61 -0.25
CA SER A 260 27.77 4.16 -0.03
C SER A 260 28.31 3.96 1.39
N CYS A 261 27.57 3.24 2.25
CA CYS A 261 27.93 2.95 3.64
C CYS A 261 28.14 4.21 4.52
N LYS A 262 27.39 5.29 4.25
CA LYS A 262 27.44 6.52 5.06
C LYS A 262 26.45 6.44 6.22
N TYR A 263 26.77 5.62 7.22
CA TYR A 263 25.89 5.32 8.36
C TYR A 263 25.50 6.54 9.20
N ARG A 264 26.34 7.58 9.23
CA ARG A 264 26.02 8.83 9.95
C ARG A 264 24.77 9.53 9.43
N GLN A 265 24.49 9.44 8.12
CA GLN A 265 23.33 10.05 7.49
C GLN A 265 22.07 9.19 7.57
N PHE A 266 22.18 7.97 8.10
CA PHE A 266 21.08 7.02 8.16
C PHE A 266 19.93 7.57 9.01
N TYR A 267 20.15 7.92 10.27
CA TYR A 267 19.06 8.32 11.15
C TYR A 267 18.38 9.63 10.73
N SER A 268 19.12 10.60 10.19
CA SER A 268 18.52 11.86 9.70
C SER A 268 17.58 11.60 8.52
N SER A 269 18.06 10.91 7.48
CA SER A 269 17.26 10.56 6.29
C SER A 269 16.13 9.58 6.61
N PHE A 270 16.36 8.64 7.51
CA PHE A 270 15.36 7.68 7.98
C PHE A 270 14.19 8.36 8.69
N LEU A 271 14.45 9.35 9.54
CA LEU A 271 13.38 10.08 10.23
C LEU A 271 12.51 10.90 9.26
N GLU A 272 13.10 11.47 8.21
CA GLU A 272 12.38 12.15 7.13
C GLU A 272 11.44 11.19 6.39
N VAL A 273 11.95 10.03 5.97
CA VAL A 273 11.14 9.00 5.29
C VAL A 273 10.03 8.48 6.21
N LEU A 274 10.32 8.24 7.49
CA LEU A 274 9.29 7.83 8.46
C LEU A 274 8.22 8.89 8.66
N ALA A 275 8.56 10.18 8.60
CA ALA A 275 7.58 11.27 8.69
C ALA A 275 6.63 11.27 7.49
N GLU A 276 7.14 10.99 6.28
CA GLU A 276 6.30 10.80 5.09
C GLU A 276 5.41 9.57 5.21
N MET A 277 5.97 8.43 5.59
CA MET A 277 5.20 7.18 5.77
C MET A 277 4.11 7.32 6.83
N ARG A 278 4.29 8.19 7.83
CA ARG A 278 3.28 8.46 8.86
C ARG A 278 2.06 9.19 8.32
N ARG A 279 2.25 10.02 7.30
CA ARG A 279 1.19 10.79 6.62
C ARG A 279 0.48 9.97 5.55
N ASP A 280 1.08 8.88 5.10
CA ASP A 280 0.50 8.04 4.05
C ASP A 280 -0.51 7.01 4.60
N MET A 281 -1.63 6.87 3.89
CA MET A 281 -2.74 5.98 4.23
C MET A 281 -2.35 4.50 4.18
N PHE A 282 -1.52 4.09 3.20
CA PHE A 282 -1.18 2.69 2.99
C PHE A 282 -0.11 2.19 3.98
N LEU A 283 0.88 3.05 4.29
CA LEU A 283 2.05 2.66 5.08
C LEU A 283 1.92 2.89 6.59
N HIS A 284 0.99 3.75 7.02
CA HIS A 284 0.92 4.19 8.41
C HIS A 284 0.86 3.05 9.44
N HIS A 285 0.06 2.02 9.17
CA HIS A 285 -0.13 0.87 10.07
C HIS A 285 1.12 0.00 10.22
N HIS A 286 2.13 0.19 9.37
CA HIS A 286 3.31 -0.68 9.27
C HIS A 286 4.62 0.02 9.60
N ILE A 287 4.58 1.31 9.97
CA ILE A 287 5.77 2.10 10.33
C ILE A 287 6.65 1.37 11.35
N ARG A 288 6.06 0.82 12.42
CA ARG A 288 6.81 0.09 13.46
C ARG A 288 7.55 -1.12 12.90
N HIS A 289 6.87 -1.90 12.05
CA HIS A 289 7.48 -3.06 11.41
C HIS A 289 8.58 -2.64 10.44
N TYR A 290 8.29 -1.69 9.56
CA TYR A 290 9.25 -1.13 8.60
C TYR A 290 10.52 -0.59 9.29
N SER A 291 10.33 0.23 10.33
CA SER A 291 11.43 0.84 11.08
C SER A 291 12.36 -0.19 11.71
N ARG A 292 11.83 -1.34 12.13
CA ARG A 292 12.60 -2.43 12.72
C ARG A 292 13.36 -3.21 11.66
N GLU A 293 12.71 -3.58 10.56
CA GLU A 293 13.38 -4.33 9.49
C GLU A 293 14.48 -3.50 8.82
N LEU A 294 14.25 -2.19 8.58
CA LEU A 294 15.28 -1.34 7.97
C LEU A 294 16.51 -1.15 8.87
N ARG A 295 16.33 -0.91 10.17
CA ARG A 295 17.45 -0.85 11.13
C ARG A 295 18.25 -2.16 11.14
N ALA A 296 17.57 -3.31 11.11
CA ALA A 296 18.23 -4.60 11.03
C ALA A 296 19.12 -4.70 9.79
N VAL A 297 18.64 -4.29 8.61
CA VAL A 297 19.44 -4.29 7.36
C VAL A 297 20.71 -3.47 7.51
N PHE A 298 20.61 -2.22 7.97
CA PHE A 298 21.78 -1.35 8.17
C PHE A 298 22.79 -1.93 9.16
N TYR A 299 22.32 -2.51 10.27
CA TYR A 299 23.20 -3.14 11.26
C TYR A 299 23.85 -4.42 10.75
N THR A 300 23.10 -5.26 10.03
CA THR A 300 23.66 -6.46 9.39
C THR A 300 24.74 -6.09 8.37
N GLN A 301 24.51 -5.06 7.56
CA GLN A 301 25.49 -4.60 6.57
C GLN A 301 26.76 -4.06 7.23
N PHE A 302 26.64 -3.29 8.31
CA PHE A 302 27.80 -2.80 9.06
C PHE A 302 28.62 -3.97 9.60
N LEU A 303 27.96 -4.90 10.29
CA LEU A 303 28.60 -6.04 10.96
C LEU A 303 29.15 -7.08 9.98
N GLU A 304 28.58 -7.24 8.78
CA GLU A 304 29.03 -8.23 7.80
C GLU A 304 30.51 -8.05 7.41
N SER A 305 30.97 -6.78 7.39
CA SER A 305 32.34 -6.41 7.05
C SER A 305 33.36 -6.65 8.16
N TYR A 306 32.92 -6.90 9.40
CA TYR A 306 33.80 -7.03 10.56
C TYR A 306 33.58 -8.34 11.32
N LYS A 307 34.67 -8.94 11.79
CA LYS A 307 34.60 -10.10 12.71
C LYS A 307 34.29 -9.67 14.15
N SER A 308 34.87 -8.56 14.57
CA SER A 308 34.73 -7.97 15.91
C SER A 308 34.79 -6.45 15.82
N VAL A 309 33.88 -5.74 16.48
CA VAL A 309 33.84 -4.27 16.51
C VAL A 309 33.54 -3.79 17.93
N THR A 310 34.17 -2.70 18.37
CA THR A 310 33.80 -2.06 19.64
C THR A 310 32.45 -1.36 19.51
N LEU A 311 31.64 -1.45 20.57
CA LEU A 311 30.31 -0.85 20.59
C LEU A 311 30.36 0.68 20.44
N GLU A 312 31.40 1.34 20.99
CA GLU A 312 31.63 2.78 20.82
C GLU A 312 31.92 3.18 19.37
N SER A 313 32.69 2.37 18.63
CA SER A 313 33.01 2.65 17.22
C SER A 313 31.76 2.56 16.35
N MET A 314 30.93 1.53 16.57
CA MET A 314 29.65 1.40 15.87
C MET A 314 28.70 2.53 16.24
N ALA A 315 28.59 2.88 17.52
CA ALA A 315 27.76 4.01 17.98
C ALA A 315 28.16 5.33 17.32
N THR A 316 29.47 5.60 17.23
CA THR A 316 30.02 6.79 16.57
C THR A 316 29.73 6.79 15.06
N ALA A 317 29.81 5.63 14.40
CA ALA A 317 29.52 5.52 12.96
C ALA A 317 28.06 5.83 12.63
N PHE A 318 27.14 5.44 13.51
CA PHE A 318 25.70 5.67 13.36
C PHE A 318 25.21 6.99 14.00
N ASP A 319 26.09 7.76 14.66
CA ASP A 319 25.76 9.00 15.37
C ASP A 319 24.71 8.81 16.48
N VAL A 320 24.84 7.72 17.25
CA VAL A 320 23.93 7.36 18.35
C VAL A 320 24.69 7.10 19.64
N SER A 321 23.99 7.13 20.77
CA SER A 321 24.59 6.79 22.06
C SER A 321 24.88 5.28 22.16
N PRO A 322 25.96 4.87 22.85
CA PRO A 322 26.28 3.46 23.03
C PRO A 322 25.19 2.72 23.82
N ALA A 323 24.58 3.37 24.82
CA ALA A 323 23.48 2.78 25.60
C ALA A 323 22.25 2.47 24.75
N PHE A 324 21.92 3.35 23.80
CA PHE A 324 20.82 3.13 22.86
C PHE A 324 21.12 1.96 21.91
N LEU A 325 22.33 1.92 21.36
CA LEU A 325 22.75 0.85 20.46
C LEU A 325 22.78 -0.52 21.16
N ASP A 326 23.25 -0.59 22.41
CA ASP A 326 23.24 -1.82 23.23
C ASP A 326 21.82 -2.38 23.35
N GLY A 327 20.83 -1.53 23.71
CA GLY A 327 19.43 -1.93 23.81
C GLY A 327 18.85 -2.45 22.49
N GLU A 328 19.09 -1.75 21.38
CA GLU A 328 18.58 -2.18 20.07
C GLU A 328 19.20 -3.49 19.59
N LEU A 329 20.52 -3.64 19.72
CA LEU A 329 21.20 -4.83 19.25
C LEU A 329 20.77 -6.06 20.06
N VAL A 330 20.55 -5.94 21.37
CA VAL A 330 20.02 -7.03 22.20
C VAL A 330 18.67 -7.51 21.66
N ASP A 331 17.74 -6.60 21.38
CA ASP A 331 16.42 -6.96 20.83
C ASP A 331 16.55 -7.69 19.47
N PHE A 332 17.44 -7.24 18.59
CA PHE A 332 17.67 -7.87 17.29
C PHE A 332 18.35 -9.24 17.37
N ILE A 333 19.28 -9.41 18.31
CA ILE A 333 19.97 -10.69 18.56
C ILE A 333 19.00 -11.70 19.15
N VAL A 334 18.20 -11.30 20.14
CA VAL A 334 17.17 -12.17 20.75
C VAL A 334 16.11 -12.56 19.73
N ALA A 335 15.70 -11.64 18.86
CA ALA A 335 14.78 -11.93 17.75
C ALA A 335 15.41 -12.81 16.66
N GLY A 336 16.72 -13.10 16.72
CA GLY A 336 17.44 -13.88 15.71
C GLY A 336 17.55 -13.20 14.36
N ARG A 337 17.39 -11.86 14.30
CA ARG A 337 17.55 -11.05 13.08
C ARG A 337 18.99 -10.68 12.82
N LEU A 338 19.80 -10.61 13.87
CA LEU A 338 21.19 -10.21 13.81
C LEU A 338 22.07 -11.32 14.40
N HIS A 339 22.98 -11.86 13.59
CA HIS A 339 23.87 -12.95 13.99
C HIS A 339 25.15 -12.41 14.63
N ALA A 340 25.01 -11.82 15.81
CA ALA A 340 26.13 -11.36 16.61
C ALA A 340 25.95 -11.68 18.09
N LYS A 341 27.03 -11.58 18.85
CA LYS A 341 27.08 -11.68 20.31
C LYS A 341 27.72 -10.41 20.85
N ILE A 342 27.20 -9.92 21.98
CA ILE A 342 27.73 -8.74 22.64
C ILE A 342 28.46 -9.19 23.91
N ASP A 343 29.75 -8.89 24.00
CA ASP A 343 30.49 -8.93 25.25
C ASP A 343 30.48 -7.55 25.89
N LYS A 344 29.68 -7.42 26.95
CA LYS A 344 29.51 -6.15 27.68
C LYS A 344 30.71 -5.79 28.55
N VAL A 345 31.51 -6.76 28.97
CA VAL A 345 32.71 -6.51 29.80
C VAL A 345 33.84 -5.97 28.92
N ALA A 346 34.04 -6.58 27.75
CA ALA A 346 35.01 -6.11 26.77
C ALA A 346 34.51 -4.91 25.94
N GLY A 347 33.19 -4.69 25.89
CA GLY A 347 32.57 -3.65 25.04
C GLY A 347 32.65 -3.99 23.54
N VAL A 348 32.69 -5.27 23.19
CA VAL A 348 32.93 -5.77 21.82
C VAL A 348 31.71 -6.55 21.32
N ILE A 349 31.39 -6.33 20.06
CA ILE A 349 30.39 -7.08 19.30
C ILE A 349 31.14 -8.07 18.43
N GLU A 350 30.91 -9.36 18.63
CA GLU A 350 31.47 -10.45 17.83
C GLU A 350 30.42 -10.98 16.86
N THR A 351 30.74 -11.02 15.56
CA THR A 351 29.83 -11.54 14.56
C THR A 351 29.99 -13.06 14.45
N ASN A 352 28.86 -13.76 14.48
CA ASN A 352 28.85 -15.20 14.27
C ASN A 352 28.29 -15.47 12.88
N ARG A 353 29.08 -16.09 12.00
CA ARG A 353 28.61 -16.47 10.67
C ARG A 353 28.03 -17.89 10.75
N PRO A 354 26.70 -18.07 10.77
CA PRO A 354 26.14 -19.41 10.77
C PRO A 354 26.51 -20.11 9.45
N ASP A 355 27.02 -21.34 9.54
CA ASP A 355 27.26 -22.16 8.36
C ASP A 355 25.96 -22.35 7.57
N ALA A 356 26.02 -22.24 6.24
CA ALA A 356 24.85 -22.38 5.37
C ALA A 356 24.07 -23.70 5.61
N LYS A 357 24.78 -24.78 5.97
CA LYS A 357 24.16 -26.07 6.32
C LYS A 357 23.36 -26.00 7.62
N ASN A 358 23.87 -25.31 8.64
CA ASN A 358 23.19 -25.16 9.93
C ASN A 358 21.96 -24.26 9.79
N ALA A 359 22.07 -23.19 8.99
CA ALA A 359 20.93 -22.35 8.66
C ALA A 359 19.83 -23.14 7.92
N LEU A 360 20.20 -23.90 6.88
CA LEU A 360 19.26 -24.73 6.13
C LEU A 360 18.61 -25.80 7.03
N TYR A 361 19.38 -26.46 7.88
CA TYR A 361 18.88 -27.45 8.84
C TYR A 361 17.87 -26.85 9.83
N ALA A 362 18.16 -25.68 10.39
CA ALA A 362 17.23 -25.00 11.29
C ALA A 362 15.94 -24.55 10.57
N GLU A 363 16.06 -24.13 9.30
CA GLU A 363 14.90 -23.74 8.50
C GLU A 363 14.02 -24.95 8.12
N THR A 364 14.62 -26.07 7.74
CA THR A 364 13.88 -27.31 7.41
C THR A 364 13.16 -27.87 8.62
N LEU A 365 13.77 -27.84 9.81
CA LEU A 365 13.11 -28.22 11.05
C LEU A 365 11.89 -27.33 11.33
N LYS A 366 12.04 -26.00 11.25
CA LYS A 366 10.93 -25.06 11.49
C LYS A 366 9.77 -25.28 10.51
N LYS A 367 10.06 -25.45 9.21
CA LYS A 367 9.03 -25.73 8.20
C LYS A 367 8.41 -27.12 8.40
N GLY A 368 9.21 -28.11 8.77
CA GLY A 368 8.78 -29.46 9.09
C GLY A 368 7.80 -29.50 10.27
N ASP A 369 8.13 -28.82 11.38
CA ASP A 369 7.27 -28.74 12.56
C ASP A 369 5.94 -28.05 12.24
N LEU A 370 5.96 -26.97 11.46
CA LEU A 370 4.73 -26.29 11.04
C LEU A 370 3.83 -27.22 10.20
N LEU A 371 4.43 -27.98 9.28
CA LEU A 371 3.71 -28.94 8.45
C LEU A 371 3.14 -30.08 9.31
N LEU A 372 3.94 -30.69 10.18
CA LEU A 372 3.52 -31.77 11.07
C LEU A 372 2.35 -31.32 11.96
N ASN A 373 2.42 -30.13 12.54
CA ASN A 373 1.33 -29.58 13.34
C ASN A 373 0.04 -29.37 12.53
N ARG A 374 0.14 -28.95 11.26
CA ARG A 374 -1.03 -28.82 10.37
C ARG A 374 -1.63 -30.18 10.02
N VAL A 375 -0.79 -31.15 9.68
CA VAL A 375 -1.22 -32.52 9.35
C VAL A 375 -1.88 -33.19 10.56
N GLN A 376 -1.31 -33.07 11.75
CA GLN A 376 -1.91 -33.61 12.98
C GLN A 376 -3.27 -32.98 13.29
N LYS A 377 -3.43 -31.66 13.08
CA LYS A 377 -4.73 -31.00 13.25
C LYS A 377 -5.76 -31.48 12.24
N LEU A 378 -5.35 -31.64 10.98
CA LEU A 378 -6.23 -32.16 9.92
C LEU A 378 -6.65 -33.61 10.19
N ALA A 379 -5.71 -34.47 10.58
CA ALA A 379 -6.00 -35.86 10.92
C ALA A 379 -7.04 -35.97 12.05
N ARG A 380 -6.91 -35.17 13.11
CA ARG A 380 -7.90 -35.14 14.21
C ARG A 380 -9.29 -34.67 13.77
N VAL A 381 -9.39 -33.80 12.76
CA VAL A 381 -10.69 -33.35 12.25
C VAL A 381 -11.32 -34.45 11.38
N ILE A 382 -10.51 -35.12 10.55
CA ILE A 382 -10.97 -36.21 9.69
C ILE A 382 -11.37 -37.45 10.51
N ASP A 383 -10.65 -37.77 11.59
CA ASP A 383 -10.97 -38.90 12.46
C ASP A 383 -12.23 -38.68 13.33
N MET A 384 -12.78 -37.46 13.38
CA MET A 384 -14.03 -37.14 14.08
C MET A 384 -15.26 -37.03 13.17
N GLU A 385 -15.07 -37.07 11.84
CA GLU A 385 -16.13 -37.30 10.85
C GLU A 385 -16.28 -38.79 10.57
#